data_AF-A0A957F2Q0-F1
#
_entry.id   AF-A0A957F2Q0-F1
#
_cell.length_a   1.000
_cell.length_b   1.000
_cell.length_c   1.000
_cell.angle_alpha   90.00
_cell.angle_beta   90.00
_cell.angle_gamma   90.00
#
_symmetry.space_group_name_H-M   'P 1'
#
loop_
_entity.id
_entity.type
_entity.pdbx_description
1 polymer ?
#
loop_
_entity_poly.entity_id
_entity_poly.type
_entity_poly.pdbx_seq_one_letter_code
_entity_poly.pdbx_strand_id
1 'polypeptide(L)'
;MIPIYTIGYGPRTIGEFIAALRAHDIAYLLDVRSKPYSRYKPDFSKEALAAHLEATGIRYVFMGDTLGGQPDDPACYTDGRVDYDKIRQTPAFQAGLERVQKAYNQQLRVALMCAEGKPEECHRTHLIGQALTAAAIPVAHIDETGRLLSQTAVLARLNGGQLGLFDEETHGEETAVFPPDMPPPPPNFEDDYQSDYPLYDEPPPDDEYAPSGEMMPPPGFAPVKAIAANDLPLTLDAAAALLRDVFGYDGFRSLQADIIQNVLNRRDTLAIMPTGSGKSLCYQIPALLFPGLTVVVSPLISLMEDQVMQLREAQVTAV
;
A
#
# COMPACT_ATOMS: atom_id res chain seq x y z
N MET A 1 -23.04 -23.40 -7.06
CA MET A 1 -23.61 -22.27 -6.30
C MET A 1 -23.02 -20.98 -6.85
N ILE A 2 -23.80 -19.90 -6.83
CA ILE A 2 -23.37 -18.58 -7.32
C ILE A 2 -22.42 -17.96 -6.28
N PRO A 3 -21.22 -17.50 -6.66
CA PRO A 3 -20.30 -16.86 -5.71
C PRO A 3 -20.82 -15.49 -5.28
N ILE A 4 -20.30 -15.01 -4.15
CA ILE A 4 -20.43 -13.59 -3.78
C ILE A 4 -19.41 -12.80 -4.61
N TYR A 5 -19.90 -11.80 -5.34
CA TYR A 5 -19.04 -10.94 -6.14
C TYR A 5 -18.50 -9.80 -5.29
N THR A 6 -17.35 -9.27 -5.67
CA THR A 6 -16.87 -7.98 -5.16
C THR A 6 -16.46 -7.08 -6.33
N ILE A 7 -16.58 -5.77 -6.17
CA ILE A 7 -16.22 -4.82 -7.24
C ILE A 7 -15.80 -3.47 -6.68
N GLY A 8 -14.68 -2.94 -7.20
CA GLY A 8 -14.21 -1.59 -6.90
C GLY A 8 -14.60 -0.63 -7.99
N TYR A 9 -15.02 0.59 -7.66
CA TYR A 9 -15.25 1.57 -8.72
C TYR A 9 -13.94 2.14 -9.27
N GLY A 10 -12.93 2.40 -8.44
CA GLY A 10 -11.60 2.86 -8.86
C GLY A 10 -11.64 3.94 -9.96
N PRO A 11 -10.94 3.76 -11.10
CA PRO A 11 -10.92 4.74 -12.17
C PRO A 11 -12.17 4.71 -13.09
N ARG A 12 -13.08 3.73 -12.94
CA ARG A 12 -14.25 3.57 -13.83
C ARG A 12 -15.20 4.75 -13.83
N THR A 13 -15.81 4.98 -14.98
CA THR A 13 -17.02 5.79 -15.11
C THR A 13 -18.24 5.02 -14.57
N ILE A 14 -19.33 5.73 -14.27
CA ILE A 14 -20.58 5.09 -13.84
C ILE A 14 -21.13 4.12 -14.88
N GLY A 15 -20.97 4.42 -16.18
CA GLY A 15 -21.39 3.55 -17.28
C GLY A 15 -20.61 2.25 -17.34
N GLU A 16 -19.28 2.31 -17.25
CA GLU A 16 -18.41 1.13 -17.20
C GLU A 16 -18.68 0.27 -15.95
N PHE A 17 -18.92 0.92 -14.81
CA PHE A 17 -19.24 0.25 -13.56
C PHE A 17 -20.56 -0.53 -13.66
N ILE A 18 -21.62 0.09 -14.16
CA ILE A 18 -22.92 -0.57 -14.39
C ILE A 18 -22.79 -1.68 -15.43
N ALA A 19 -22.00 -1.47 -16.49
CA ALA A 19 -21.76 -2.50 -17.50
C ALA A 19 -21.08 -3.74 -16.90
N ALA A 20 -20.09 -3.55 -16.02
CA ALA A 20 -19.44 -4.64 -15.30
C ALA A 20 -20.42 -5.41 -14.38
N LEU A 21 -21.30 -4.71 -13.66
CA LEU A 21 -22.35 -5.35 -12.86
C LEU A 21 -23.31 -6.18 -13.71
N ARG A 22 -23.75 -5.63 -14.85
CA ARG A 22 -24.66 -6.31 -15.77
C ARG A 22 -24.04 -7.51 -16.45
N ALA A 23 -22.75 -7.46 -16.78
CA ALA A 23 -22.02 -8.59 -17.36
C ALA A 23 -22.04 -9.85 -16.47
N HIS A 24 -22.29 -9.70 -15.17
CA HIS A 24 -22.39 -10.78 -14.20
C HIS A 24 -23.81 -10.98 -13.63
N ASP A 25 -24.81 -10.33 -14.24
CA ASP A 25 -26.22 -10.34 -13.85
C ASP A 25 -26.47 -9.92 -12.38
N ILE A 26 -25.66 -9.01 -11.84
CA ILE A 26 -25.76 -8.59 -10.44
C ILE A 26 -27.12 -7.92 -10.19
N ALA A 27 -27.86 -8.45 -9.22
CA ALA A 27 -29.18 -7.94 -8.83
C ALA A 27 -29.11 -7.02 -7.61
N TYR A 28 -28.14 -7.22 -6.71
CA TYR A 28 -27.95 -6.43 -5.50
C TYR A 28 -26.52 -5.93 -5.39
N LEU A 29 -26.36 -4.62 -5.21
CA LEU A 29 -25.08 -4.00 -4.87
C LEU A 29 -25.08 -3.61 -3.39
N LEU A 30 -24.15 -4.18 -2.63
CA LEU A 30 -23.95 -3.92 -1.21
C LEU A 30 -22.77 -2.97 -1.07
N ASP A 31 -23.03 -1.72 -0.72
CA ASP A 31 -21.99 -0.73 -0.46
C ASP A 31 -21.43 -0.91 0.94
N VAL A 32 -20.16 -1.35 1.02
CA VAL A 32 -19.46 -1.62 2.29
C VAL A 32 -18.51 -0.48 2.65
N ARG A 33 -18.58 0.67 2.00
CA ARG A 33 -17.79 1.86 2.38
C ARG A 33 -18.32 2.42 3.69
N SER A 34 -17.47 2.59 4.69
CA SER A 34 -17.84 3.30 5.94
C SER A 34 -18.39 4.71 5.64
N LYS A 35 -17.79 5.40 4.66
CA LYS A 35 -18.21 6.73 4.20
C LYS A 35 -18.58 6.66 2.70
N PRO A 36 -19.87 6.51 2.34
CA PRO A 36 -20.32 6.31 0.95
C PRO A 36 -20.45 7.64 0.19
N TYR A 37 -19.45 8.52 0.30
CA TYR A 37 -19.42 9.84 -0.35
C TYR A 37 -18.11 9.99 -1.12
N SER A 38 -18.16 10.62 -2.29
CA SER A 38 -16.97 10.92 -3.08
C SER A 38 -17.07 12.31 -3.70
N ARG A 39 -16.13 13.18 -3.32
CA ARG A 39 -16.00 14.53 -3.90
C ARG A 39 -15.50 14.50 -5.33
N TYR A 40 -14.55 13.60 -5.62
CA TYR A 40 -13.90 13.49 -6.94
C TYR A 40 -14.77 12.80 -7.97
N LYS A 41 -15.65 11.88 -7.53
CA LYS A 41 -16.61 11.19 -8.39
C LYS A 41 -18.02 11.26 -7.79
N PRO A 42 -18.75 12.37 -7.99
CA PRO A 42 -20.07 12.59 -7.40
C PRO A 42 -21.08 11.49 -7.74
N ASP A 43 -20.99 10.87 -8.92
CA ASP A 43 -21.85 9.76 -9.36
C ASP A 43 -21.73 8.51 -8.47
N PHE A 44 -20.64 8.36 -7.72
CA PHE A 44 -20.41 7.28 -6.75
C PHE A 44 -20.73 7.68 -5.32
N SER A 45 -21.30 8.87 -5.09
CA SER A 45 -21.94 9.20 -3.81
C SER A 45 -23.24 8.44 -3.66
N LYS A 46 -23.58 8.06 -2.43
CA LYS A 46 -24.69 7.16 -2.08
C LYS A 46 -25.98 7.45 -2.85
N GLU A 47 -26.45 8.68 -2.85
CA GLU A 47 -27.74 9.07 -3.45
C GLU A 47 -27.69 8.98 -4.99
N ALA A 48 -26.63 9.50 -5.61
CA ALA A 48 -26.44 9.46 -7.05
C ALA A 48 -26.28 8.02 -7.56
N LEU A 49 -25.46 7.24 -6.87
CA LEU A 49 -25.24 5.83 -7.21
C LEU A 49 -26.52 5.01 -7.07
N ALA A 50 -27.30 5.22 -5.99
CA ALA A 50 -28.57 4.54 -5.81
C ALA A 50 -29.54 4.85 -6.96
N ALA A 51 -29.63 6.11 -7.39
CA ALA A 51 -30.49 6.51 -8.51
C ALA A 51 -30.05 5.87 -9.84
N HIS A 52 -28.74 5.84 -10.12
CA HIS A 52 -28.21 5.18 -11.32
C HIS A 52 -28.47 3.67 -11.33
N LEU A 53 -28.33 3.00 -10.19
CA LEU A 53 -28.57 1.56 -10.08
C LEU A 53 -30.06 1.23 -10.18
N GLU A 54 -30.94 2.01 -9.55
CA GLU A 54 -32.38 1.83 -9.63
C GLU A 54 -32.88 1.95 -11.08
N ALA A 55 -32.41 2.95 -11.83
CA ALA A 55 -32.71 3.12 -13.24
C ALA A 55 -32.28 1.92 -14.12
N THR A 56 -31.38 1.08 -13.61
CA THR A 56 -30.84 -0.08 -14.33
C THR A 56 -31.35 -1.42 -13.82
N GLY A 57 -32.22 -1.42 -12.80
CA GLY A 57 -32.82 -2.61 -12.19
C GLY A 57 -31.95 -3.27 -11.11
N ILE A 58 -30.87 -2.62 -10.68
CA ILE A 58 -29.96 -3.14 -9.64
C ILE A 58 -30.34 -2.51 -8.31
N ARG A 59 -30.57 -3.33 -7.29
CA ARG A 59 -30.96 -2.82 -5.96
C ARG A 59 -29.73 -2.44 -5.14
N TYR A 60 -29.65 -1.17 -4.76
CA TYR A 60 -28.63 -0.66 -3.86
C TYR A 60 -28.96 -0.94 -2.39
N VAL A 61 -27.98 -1.40 -1.61
CA VAL A 61 -28.08 -1.60 -0.16
C VAL A 61 -26.82 -1.04 0.49
N PHE A 62 -26.98 -0.13 1.44
CA PHE A 62 -25.86 0.35 2.24
C PHE A 62 -25.59 -0.61 3.41
N MET A 63 -24.33 -1.01 3.59
CA MET A 63 -23.86 -1.90 4.66
C MET A 63 -22.49 -1.45 5.22
N GLY A 64 -22.12 -0.17 5.04
CA GLY A 64 -20.87 0.37 5.57
C GLY A 64 -20.80 0.46 7.10
N ASP A 65 -21.96 0.48 7.76
CA ASP A 65 -22.12 0.43 9.22
C ASP A 65 -21.87 -0.95 9.83
N THR A 66 -21.97 -2.01 9.02
CA THR A 66 -21.86 -3.40 9.45
C THR A 66 -20.64 -4.10 8.88
N LEU A 67 -20.34 -3.90 7.60
CA LEU A 67 -19.22 -4.54 6.90
C LEU A 67 -18.09 -3.55 6.54
N GLY A 68 -18.15 -2.32 7.04
CA GLY A 68 -17.14 -1.30 6.77
C GLY A 68 -15.76 -1.65 7.32
N GLY A 69 -14.73 -1.24 6.58
CA GLY A 69 -13.33 -1.39 6.99
C GLY A 69 -12.84 -0.35 8.00
N GLN A 70 -13.63 0.67 8.31
CA GLN A 70 -13.31 1.73 9.29
C GLN A 70 -14.51 1.91 10.24
N PRO A 71 -14.59 1.17 11.35
CA PRO A 71 -15.63 1.33 12.35
C PRO A 71 -15.34 2.54 13.25
N ASP A 72 -16.39 3.11 13.83
CA ASP A 72 -16.29 4.22 14.79
C ASP A 72 -15.79 3.77 16.18
N ASP A 73 -15.85 2.47 16.47
CA ASP A 73 -15.47 1.90 17.76
C ASP A 73 -13.93 1.90 17.93
N PRO A 74 -13.37 2.66 18.91
CA PRO A 74 -11.94 2.70 19.18
C PRO A 74 -11.34 1.34 19.55
N ALA A 75 -12.14 0.40 20.06
CA ALA A 75 -11.66 -0.94 20.40
C ALA A 75 -11.19 -1.72 19.17
N CYS A 76 -11.65 -1.35 17.97
CA CYS A 76 -11.26 -1.97 16.70
C CYS A 76 -9.88 -1.52 16.19
N TYR A 77 -9.15 -0.72 16.97
CA TYR A 77 -7.84 -0.20 16.61
C TYR A 77 -6.75 -0.79 17.53
N THR A 78 -5.57 -0.99 16.96
CA THR A 78 -4.33 -1.40 17.65
C THR A 78 -3.23 -0.47 17.16
N ASP A 79 -2.57 0.24 18.06
CA ASP A 79 -1.52 1.23 17.73
C ASP A 79 -1.96 2.29 16.68
N GLY A 80 -3.21 2.74 16.78
CA GLY A 80 -3.79 3.72 15.86
C GLY A 80 -4.11 3.18 14.45
N ARG A 81 -3.93 1.88 14.21
CA ARG A 81 -4.30 1.21 12.96
C ARG A 81 -5.52 0.32 13.15
N VAL A 82 -6.29 0.17 12.08
CA VAL A 82 -7.44 -0.74 12.07
C VAL A 82 -6.97 -2.19 12.24
N ASP A 83 -7.60 -2.91 13.16
CA ASP A 83 -7.36 -4.31 13.44
C ASP A 83 -8.53 -5.17 12.92
N TYR A 84 -8.32 -5.85 11.80
CA TYR A 84 -9.35 -6.67 11.16
C TYR A 84 -9.73 -7.93 11.94
N ASP A 85 -8.88 -8.43 12.84
CA ASP A 85 -9.25 -9.55 13.72
C ASP A 85 -10.26 -9.09 14.76
N LYS A 86 -10.09 -7.88 15.30
CA LYS A 86 -11.04 -7.28 16.24
C LYS A 86 -12.36 -6.93 15.58
N ILE A 87 -12.33 -6.34 14.38
CA ILE A 87 -13.56 -6.01 13.63
C ILE A 87 -14.39 -7.26 13.37
N ARG A 88 -13.75 -8.37 12.98
CA ARG A 88 -14.43 -9.64 12.74
C ARG A 88 -15.19 -10.15 13.97
N GLN A 89 -14.75 -9.81 15.18
CA GLN A 89 -15.38 -10.24 16.41
C GLN A 89 -16.55 -9.35 16.84
N THR A 90 -16.73 -8.19 16.19
CA THR A 90 -17.82 -7.27 16.55
C THR A 90 -19.20 -7.86 16.19
N PRO A 91 -20.23 -7.63 17.04
CA PRO A 91 -21.59 -8.07 16.73
C PRO A 91 -22.15 -7.47 15.43
N ALA A 92 -21.78 -6.21 15.13
CA ALA A 92 -22.19 -5.52 13.90
C ALA A 92 -21.66 -6.23 12.66
N PHE A 93 -20.38 -6.61 12.66
CA PHE A 93 -19.77 -7.35 11.56
C PHE A 93 -20.38 -8.73 11.38
N GLN A 94 -20.58 -9.47 12.47
CA GLN A 94 -21.22 -10.79 12.44
C GLN A 94 -22.64 -10.71 11.85
N ALA A 95 -23.45 -9.73 12.26
CA ALA A 95 -24.78 -9.52 11.69
C ALA A 95 -24.73 -9.16 10.18
N GLY A 96 -23.74 -8.36 9.77
CA GLY A 96 -23.49 -8.08 8.35
C GLY A 96 -23.13 -9.33 7.55
N LEU A 97 -22.25 -10.17 8.10
CA LEU A 97 -21.81 -11.42 7.47
C LEU A 97 -22.96 -12.43 7.34
N GLU A 98 -23.77 -12.60 8.38
CA GLU A 98 -24.98 -13.43 8.36
C GLU A 98 -25.95 -13.00 7.26
N ARG A 99 -26.10 -11.69 7.05
CA ARG A 99 -26.95 -11.16 5.97
C ARG A 99 -26.42 -11.52 4.58
N VAL A 100 -25.11 -11.47 4.38
CA VAL A 100 -24.46 -11.92 3.12
C VAL A 100 -24.61 -13.43 2.96
N GLN A 101 -24.43 -14.20 4.02
CA GLN A 101 -24.61 -15.66 4.01
C GLN A 101 -26.06 -16.05 3.69
N LYS A 102 -27.06 -15.32 4.20
CA LYS A 102 -28.46 -15.53 3.84
C LYS A 102 -28.69 -15.28 2.35
N ALA A 103 -28.11 -14.22 1.79
CA ALA A 103 -28.23 -13.93 0.36
C ALA A 103 -27.55 -15.01 -0.50
N TYR A 104 -26.39 -15.52 -0.07
CA TYR A 104 -25.72 -16.66 -0.68
C TYR A 104 -26.58 -17.93 -0.63
N ASN A 105 -27.16 -18.27 0.51
CA ASN A 105 -28.04 -19.44 0.67
C ASN A 105 -29.29 -19.34 -0.21
N GLN A 106 -29.78 -18.13 -0.45
CA GLN A 106 -30.88 -17.84 -1.37
C GLN A 106 -30.44 -17.80 -2.85
N GLN A 107 -29.14 -17.99 -3.13
CA GLN A 107 -28.54 -17.91 -4.47
C GLN A 107 -28.82 -16.57 -5.16
N LEU A 108 -28.83 -15.48 -4.40
CA LEU A 108 -28.95 -14.14 -4.94
C LEU A 108 -27.62 -13.70 -5.55
N ARG A 109 -27.68 -13.00 -6.69
CA ARG A 109 -26.51 -12.38 -7.31
C ARG A 109 -26.20 -11.04 -6.64
N VAL A 110 -25.21 -11.08 -5.76
CA VAL A 110 -24.81 -9.97 -4.89
C VAL A 110 -23.37 -9.58 -5.21
N ALA A 111 -23.11 -8.27 -5.30
CA ALA A 111 -21.76 -7.71 -5.34
C ALA A 111 -21.49 -6.78 -4.14
N LEU A 112 -20.37 -6.98 -3.45
CA LEU A 112 -19.86 -6.11 -2.39
C LEU A 112 -18.97 -5.02 -2.99
N MET A 113 -19.24 -3.75 -2.68
CA MET A 113 -18.60 -2.60 -3.31
C MET A 113 -17.80 -1.71 -2.35
N CYS A 114 -16.61 -1.30 -2.77
CA CYS A 114 -15.82 -0.22 -2.15
C CYS A 114 -15.16 0.68 -3.22
N ALA A 115 -14.36 1.65 -2.78
CA ALA A 115 -13.70 2.62 -3.63
C ALA A 115 -12.47 2.06 -4.37
N GLU A 116 -11.65 1.27 -3.69
CA GLU A 116 -10.39 0.75 -4.25
C GLU A 116 -10.64 -0.12 -5.49
N GLY A 117 -10.01 0.21 -6.61
CA GLY A 117 -10.17 -0.53 -7.86
C GLY A 117 -9.60 -1.94 -7.79
N LYS A 118 -8.42 -2.07 -7.18
CA LYS A 118 -7.70 -3.33 -7.03
C LYS A 118 -8.20 -4.10 -5.81
N PRO A 119 -8.61 -5.37 -5.95
CA PRO A 119 -9.04 -6.19 -4.83
C PRO A 119 -7.97 -6.37 -3.74
N GLU A 120 -6.70 -6.50 -4.13
CA GLU A 120 -5.56 -6.72 -3.24
C GLU A 120 -5.34 -5.60 -2.21
N GLU A 121 -5.68 -4.37 -2.55
CA GLU A 121 -5.47 -3.18 -1.70
C GLU A 121 -6.71 -2.85 -0.86
N CYS A 122 -7.75 -3.69 -0.88
CA CYS A 122 -9.05 -3.37 -0.30
C CYS A 122 -9.44 -4.27 0.89
N HIS A 123 -10.13 -3.71 1.88
CA HIS A 123 -10.73 -4.47 2.99
C HIS A 123 -11.75 -5.52 2.51
N ARG A 124 -12.30 -5.39 1.29
CA ARG A 124 -13.14 -6.44 0.67
C ARG A 124 -12.41 -7.77 0.55
N THR A 125 -11.09 -7.77 0.38
CA THR A 125 -10.27 -8.99 0.35
C THR A 125 -9.82 -9.38 1.74
N HIS A 126 -9.24 -8.44 2.49
CA HIS A 126 -8.58 -8.72 3.78
C HIS A 126 -9.55 -8.99 4.93
N LEU A 127 -10.70 -8.34 4.94
CA LEU A 127 -11.69 -8.47 6.02
C LEU A 127 -12.85 -9.37 5.59
N ILE A 128 -13.62 -8.92 4.59
CA ILE A 128 -14.87 -9.59 4.20
C ILE A 128 -14.57 -10.89 3.43
N GLY A 129 -13.64 -10.85 2.48
CA GLY A 129 -13.25 -12.00 1.66
C GLY A 129 -12.67 -13.14 2.49
N GLN A 130 -11.83 -12.84 3.48
CA GLN A 130 -11.33 -13.83 4.44
C GLN A 130 -12.47 -14.43 5.28
N ALA A 131 -13.37 -13.60 5.83
CA ALA A 131 -14.49 -14.07 6.63
C ALA A 131 -15.45 -14.97 5.83
N LEU A 132 -15.76 -14.61 4.58
CA LEU A 132 -16.58 -15.43 3.69
C LEU A 132 -15.90 -16.74 3.32
N THR A 133 -14.60 -16.73 3.07
CA THR A 133 -13.82 -17.94 2.76
C THR A 133 -13.78 -18.89 3.95
N ALA A 134 -13.60 -18.37 5.17
CA ALA A 134 -13.67 -19.15 6.40
C ALA A 134 -15.06 -19.78 6.60
N ALA A 135 -16.13 -19.13 6.12
CA ALA A 135 -17.49 -19.66 6.09
C ALA A 135 -17.77 -20.59 4.88
N ALA A 136 -16.74 -20.99 4.11
CA ALA A 136 -16.84 -21.79 2.89
C ALA A 136 -17.73 -21.18 1.79
N ILE A 137 -17.84 -19.85 1.76
CA ILE A 137 -18.57 -19.11 0.72
C ILE A 137 -17.57 -18.67 -0.35
N PRO A 138 -17.74 -19.09 -1.62
CA PRO A 138 -16.84 -18.70 -2.70
C PRO A 138 -17.00 -17.21 -3.01
N VAL A 139 -15.87 -16.51 -3.11
CA VAL A 139 -15.78 -15.09 -3.45
C VAL A 139 -15.10 -14.90 -4.80
N ALA A 140 -15.70 -14.07 -5.65
CA ALA A 140 -15.20 -13.71 -6.97
C ALA A 140 -15.05 -12.19 -7.09
N HIS A 141 -13.82 -11.71 -7.23
CA HIS A 141 -13.49 -10.28 -7.34
C HIS A 141 -13.48 -9.86 -8.81
N ILE A 142 -14.19 -8.78 -9.12
CA ILE A 142 -14.15 -8.12 -10.43
C ILE A 142 -13.01 -7.09 -10.38
N ASP A 143 -11.86 -7.43 -10.99
CA ASP A 143 -10.69 -6.55 -11.08
C ASP A 143 -10.94 -5.35 -12.01
N GLU A 144 -10.03 -4.39 -12.09
CA GLU A 144 -10.12 -3.17 -12.90
C GLU A 144 -10.38 -3.41 -14.39
N THR A 145 -10.00 -4.56 -14.93
CA THR A 145 -10.23 -4.95 -16.33
C THR A 145 -11.56 -5.64 -16.55
N GLY A 146 -12.31 -5.93 -15.48
CA GLY A 146 -13.57 -6.68 -15.52
C GLY A 146 -13.36 -8.19 -15.47
N ARG A 147 -12.14 -8.67 -15.19
CA ARG A 147 -11.85 -10.10 -15.05
C ARG A 147 -12.22 -10.57 -13.66
N LEU A 148 -12.73 -11.80 -13.57
CA LEU A 148 -13.01 -12.47 -12.31
C LEU A 148 -11.75 -13.13 -11.74
N LEU A 149 -11.48 -12.86 -10.47
CA LEU A 149 -10.41 -13.44 -9.67
C LEU A 149 -10.99 -14.12 -8.43
N SER A 150 -10.54 -15.32 -8.11
CA SER A 150 -10.91 -15.95 -6.84
C SER A 150 -10.20 -15.27 -5.67
N GLN A 151 -10.75 -15.40 -4.46
CA GLN A 151 -10.07 -14.95 -3.24
C GLN A 151 -8.61 -15.46 -3.18
N THR A 152 -8.39 -16.75 -3.43
CA THR A 152 -7.06 -17.36 -3.43
C THR A 152 -6.13 -16.73 -4.46
N ALA A 153 -6.63 -16.40 -5.65
CA ALA A 153 -5.83 -15.75 -6.69
C ALA A 153 -5.42 -14.33 -6.30
N VAL A 154 -6.31 -13.56 -5.66
CA VAL A 154 -5.98 -12.22 -5.16
C VAL A 154 -4.96 -12.28 -4.02
N LEU A 155 -5.13 -13.20 -3.07
CA LEU A 155 -4.15 -13.42 -2.00
C LEU A 155 -2.79 -13.88 -2.54
N ALA A 156 -2.77 -14.69 -3.59
CA ALA A 156 -1.53 -15.09 -4.25
C ALA A 156 -0.82 -13.90 -4.92
N ARG A 157 -1.56 -12.94 -5.51
CA ARG A 157 -0.97 -11.71 -6.07
C ARG A 157 -0.34 -10.82 -5.01
N LEU A 158 -0.99 -10.72 -3.85
CA LEU A 158 -0.47 -10.00 -2.69
C LEU A 158 0.87 -10.58 -2.20
N ASN A 159 0.97 -11.90 -2.20
CA ASN A 159 2.18 -12.61 -1.84
C ASN A 159 3.17 -12.75 -3.03
N GLY A 160 2.99 -12.01 -4.12
CA GLY A 160 3.91 -11.99 -5.26
C GLY A 160 3.97 -13.28 -6.09
N GLY A 161 2.94 -14.13 -6.07
CA GLY A 161 2.93 -15.42 -6.78
C GLY A 161 3.60 -16.56 -6.00
N GLN A 162 3.80 -16.41 -4.70
CA GLN A 162 4.19 -17.52 -3.84
C GLN A 162 2.98 -18.46 -3.63
N LEU A 163 2.81 -19.43 -4.54
CA LEU A 163 2.37 -20.77 -4.13
C LEU A 163 3.33 -21.20 -3.02
N GLY A 164 2.79 -21.69 -1.90
CA GLY A 164 3.54 -22.04 -0.70
C GLY A 164 4.87 -22.70 -1.01
N LEU A 165 5.96 -21.93 -0.86
CA LEU A 165 7.32 -22.47 -0.92
C LEU A 165 7.67 -23.22 0.39
N PHE A 166 6.73 -23.21 1.33
CA PHE A 166 6.82 -23.79 2.66
C PHE A 166 5.47 -24.42 3.04
N ASP A 167 4.99 -25.37 2.25
CA ASP A 167 4.12 -26.40 2.81
C ASP A 167 4.98 -27.63 3.12
N GLU A 168 5.06 -27.87 4.44
CA GLU A 168 5.56 -29.06 5.15
C GLU A 168 7.03 -29.45 4.94
N GLU A 169 7.90 -28.88 5.76
CA GLU A 169 8.80 -29.71 6.58
C GLU A 169 9.11 -28.98 7.90
N THR A 170 8.68 -29.61 8.99
CA THR A 170 8.86 -29.20 10.38
C THR A 170 10.32 -29.01 10.73
N HIS A 171 10.78 -27.78 11.03
CA HIS A 171 11.98 -27.58 11.85
C HIS A 171 11.91 -26.28 12.67
N GLY A 172 11.81 -26.47 13.99
CA GLY A 172 12.50 -25.70 15.04
C GLY A 172 12.24 -24.20 15.14
N GLU A 173 11.55 -23.80 16.22
CA GLU A 173 11.59 -22.44 16.75
C GLU A 173 13.05 -21.96 16.92
N GLU A 174 13.44 -20.88 16.23
CA GLU A 174 14.57 -20.05 16.62
C GLU A 174 14.07 -18.64 16.93
N THR A 175 14.09 -18.30 18.21
CA THR A 175 13.85 -16.96 18.73
C THR A 175 15.02 -16.06 18.35
N ALA A 176 14.72 -14.90 17.76
CA ALA A 176 15.72 -13.87 17.49
C ALA A 176 16.30 -13.35 18.82
N VAL A 177 17.58 -13.66 19.09
CA VAL A 177 18.34 -13.12 20.21
C VAL A 177 18.93 -11.77 19.80
N PHE A 178 18.42 -10.68 20.40
CA PHE A 178 19.03 -9.35 20.29
C PHE A 178 20.31 -9.27 21.13
N PRO A 179 21.40 -8.63 20.64
CA PRO A 179 22.62 -8.46 21.41
C PRO A 179 22.40 -7.52 22.63
N PRO A 180 23.04 -7.78 23.78
CA PRO A 180 22.73 -7.14 25.06
C PRO A 180 23.19 -5.68 25.21
N ASP A 181 24.06 -5.18 24.32
CA ASP A 181 24.71 -3.87 24.46
C ASP A 181 24.27 -2.85 23.39
N MET A 182 22.96 -2.68 23.21
CA MET A 182 22.45 -1.49 22.51
C MET A 182 22.44 -0.32 23.51
N PRO A 183 23.04 0.84 23.20
CA PRO A 183 22.92 2.01 24.06
C PRO A 183 21.44 2.39 24.22
N PRO A 184 21.01 2.85 25.41
CA PRO A 184 19.63 3.27 25.59
C PRO A 184 19.28 4.38 24.59
N PRO A 185 18.04 4.44 24.09
CA PRO A 185 17.60 5.55 23.28
C PRO A 185 17.86 6.86 24.05
N PRO A 186 18.25 7.94 23.35
CA PRO A 186 18.44 9.23 24.01
C PRO A 186 17.17 9.61 24.78
N PRO A 187 17.29 10.20 25.98
CA PRO A 187 16.13 10.62 26.76
C PRO A 187 15.29 11.62 25.96
N ASN A 188 13.97 11.55 26.13
CA ASN A 188 12.94 12.36 25.43
C ASN A 188 13.46 13.69 24.91
N PHE A 189 13.55 13.81 23.59
CA PHE A 189 13.57 15.08 22.88
C PHE A 189 12.16 15.69 22.94
N GLU A 190 11.75 16.19 24.09
CA GLU A 190 10.50 16.94 24.23
C GLU A 190 10.67 18.44 24.49
N ASP A 191 11.90 18.99 24.57
CA ASP A 191 12.06 20.42 24.97
C ASP A 191 12.96 21.31 24.08
N ASP A 192 13.47 20.87 22.91
CA ASP A 192 14.33 21.72 22.05
C ASP A 192 13.81 21.96 20.62
N TYR A 193 12.54 21.66 20.35
CA TYR A 193 11.89 22.14 19.11
C TYR A 193 11.41 23.59 19.28
N GLN A 194 12.34 24.53 19.46
CA GLN A 194 12.04 25.92 19.15
C GLN A 194 11.93 26.05 17.63
N SER A 195 10.68 26.11 17.18
CA SER A 195 10.29 26.36 15.80
C SER A 195 10.76 27.75 15.35
N ASP A 196 12.01 27.84 14.87
CA ASP A 196 12.49 28.98 14.09
C ASP A 196 12.01 28.94 12.63
N TYR A 197 11.12 28.00 12.27
CA TYR A 197 10.40 28.06 11.01
C TYR A 197 9.19 28.99 11.15
N PRO A 198 9.13 30.10 10.39
CA PRO A 198 7.92 30.92 10.35
C PRO A 198 6.77 30.07 9.81
N LEU A 199 5.70 29.95 10.59
CA LEU A 199 4.41 29.46 10.13
C LEU A 199 3.90 30.46 9.09
N TYR A 200 3.93 30.09 7.82
CA TYR A 200 3.28 30.84 6.76
C TYR A 200 1.78 30.56 6.82
N ASP A 201 0.98 31.58 7.11
CA ASP A 201 -0.49 31.48 7.22
C ASP A 201 -1.21 31.26 5.87
N GLU A 202 -0.51 31.43 4.74
CA GLU A 202 -1.07 31.16 3.41
C GLU A 202 -0.04 30.42 2.53
N PRO A 203 -0.47 29.42 1.72
CA PRO A 203 0.41 28.80 0.73
C PRO A 203 0.84 29.87 -0.29
N PRO A 204 2.10 29.85 -0.75
CA PRO A 204 2.56 30.81 -1.75
C PRO A 204 1.71 30.68 -3.03
N PRO A 205 1.47 31.79 -3.76
CA PRO A 205 0.68 31.76 -4.99
C PRO A 205 1.31 30.79 -6.02
N ASP A 206 0.44 30.09 -6.77
CA ASP A 206 0.80 28.99 -7.68
C ASP A 206 1.89 29.32 -8.72
N ASP A 207 2.20 30.59 -8.94
CA ASP A 207 3.20 31.07 -9.90
C ASP A 207 4.66 31.01 -9.39
N GLU A 208 4.92 30.75 -8.10
CA GLU A 208 6.29 30.57 -7.56
C GLU A 208 6.88 29.17 -7.78
N TYR A 209 6.07 28.21 -8.23
CA TYR A 209 6.52 26.86 -8.63
C TYR A 209 6.93 26.78 -10.12
N ALA A 210 7.13 27.92 -10.78
CA ALA A 210 7.80 27.93 -12.08
C ALA A 210 9.28 27.48 -11.89
N PRO A 211 9.81 26.57 -12.73
CA PRO A 211 11.19 26.10 -12.58
C PRO A 211 12.14 27.16 -13.13
N SER A 212 12.38 28.22 -12.36
CA SER A 212 13.40 29.23 -12.67
C SER A 212 14.50 29.17 -11.62
N GLY A 213 15.38 28.17 -11.76
CA GLY A 213 16.60 28.09 -10.98
C GLY A 213 17.06 26.64 -10.84
N GLU A 214 18.28 26.36 -11.27
CA GLU A 214 18.95 25.11 -10.92
C GLU A 214 18.85 24.92 -9.39
N MET A 215 18.47 23.72 -8.97
CA MET A 215 18.34 23.34 -7.57
C MET A 215 19.67 23.60 -6.86
N MET A 216 19.77 24.71 -6.11
CA MET A 216 20.99 25.00 -5.35
C MET A 216 21.07 24.05 -4.15
N PRO A 217 22.20 23.35 -3.97
CA PRO A 217 22.38 22.51 -2.80
C PRO A 217 22.39 23.35 -1.51
N PRO A 218 21.96 22.78 -0.37
CA PRO A 218 21.92 23.49 0.90
C PRO A 218 23.31 24.02 1.31
N PRO A 219 23.39 25.13 2.08
CA PRO A 219 24.64 25.71 2.51
C PRO A 219 25.50 24.70 3.28
N GLY A 220 26.75 24.49 2.83
CA GLY A 220 27.67 23.50 3.41
C GLY A 220 27.72 22.15 2.68
N PHE A 221 26.83 21.91 1.71
CA PHE A 221 27.01 20.83 0.75
C PHE A 221 28.01 21.26 -0.32
N ALA A 222 29.25 20.79 -0.22
CA ALA A 222 30.14 20.83 -1.37
C ALA A 222 29.50 19.98 -2.48
N PRO A 223 29.37 20.48 -3.72
CA PRO A 223 28.90 19.65 -4.82
C PRO A 223 29.78 18.41 -4.87
N VAL A 224 29.15 17.22 -4.80
CA VAL A 224 29.86 15.96 -4.97
C VAL A 224 30.61 16.07 -6.28
N LYS A 225 31.95 15.99 -6.23
CA LYS A 225 32.76 16.00 -7.45
C LYS A 225 32.16 14.94 -8.36
N ALA A 226 31.70 15.36 -9.55
CA ALA A 226 31.29 14.43 -10.58
C ALA A 226 32.52 13.56 -10.88
N ILE A 227 32.54 12.35 -10.35
CA ILE A 227 33.52 11.35 -10.73
C ILE A 227 33.16 11.01 -12.17
N ALA A 228 34.07 11.25 -13.10
CA ALA A 228 33.93 10.69 -14.43
C ALA A 228 33.93 9.16 -14.25
N ALA A 229 32.76 8.54 -14.32
CA ALA A 229 32.53 7.11 -14.06
C ALA A 229 33.32 6.16 -15.00
N ASN A 230 34.09 6.70 -15.95
CA ASN A 230 34.70 5.95 -17.04
C ASN A 230 36.02 5.22 -16.70
N ASP A 231 36.58 5.34 -15.48
CA ASP A 231 37.88 4.74 -15.15
C ASP A 231 37.93 3.89 -13.88
N LEU A 232 36.81 3.71 -13.16
CA LEU A 232 36.82 2.91 -11.93
C LEU A 232 36.58 1.42 -12.25
N PRO A 233 37.37 0.49 -11.66
CA PRO A 233 37.16 -0.93 -11.88
C PRO A 233 35.83 -1.36 -11.21
N LEU A 234 35.09 -2.26 -11.86
CA LEU A 234 33.85 -2.83 -11.34
C LEU A 234 34.14 -3.88 -10.25
N THR A 235 34.80 -3.46 -9.16
CA THR A 235 35.20 -4.32 -8.05
C THR A 235 34.62 -3.83 -6.73
N LEU A 236 34.52 -4.73 -5.76
CA LEU A 236 34.13 -4.37 -4.39
C LEU A 236 35.11 -3.39 -3.73
N ASP A 237 36.39 -3.41 -4.09
CA ASP A 237 37.38 -2.46 -3.57
C ASP A 237 37.10 -1.03 -4.04
N ALA A 238 36.74 -0.86 -5.32
CA ALA A 238 36.32 0.44 -5.84
C ALA A 238 34.99 0.89 -5.23
N ALA A 239 34.05 -0.03 -5.02
CA ALA A 239 32.82 0.24 -4.30
C ALA A 239 33.08 0.70 -2.85
N ALA A 240 34.02 0.07 -2.15
CA ALA A 240 34.42 0.43 -0.79
C ALA A 240 35.15 1.79 -0.75
N ALA A 241 35.95 2.10 -1.78
CA ALA A 241 36.57 3.41 -1.93
C ALA A 241 35.52 4.51 -2.11
N LEU A 242 34.54 4.31 -3.00
CA LEU A 242 33.41 5.23 -3.17
C LEU A 242 32.59 5.38 -1.89
N LEU A 243 32.33 4.28 -1.18
CA LEU A 243 31.62 4.30 0.10
C LEU A 243 32.29 5.24 1.11
N ARG A 244 33.62 5.21 1.20
CA ARG A 244 34.39 6.12 2.07
C ARG A 244 34.46 7.53 1.51
N ASP A 245 34.90 7.68 0.27
CA ASP A 245 35.29 8.97 -0.31
C ASP A 245 34.09 9.85 -0.66
N VAL A 246 32.96 9.25 -1.04
CA VAL A 246 31.73 9.95 -1.44
C VAL A 246 30.69 9.97 -0.33
N PHE A 247 30.52 8.86 0.39
CA PHE A 247 29.45 8.71 1.38
C PHE A 247 29.94 8.78 2.84
N GLY A 248 31.25 8.80 3.08
CA GLY A 248 31.83 8.98 4.42
C GLY A 248 31.66 7.79 5.36
N TYR A 249 31.41 6.56 4.84
CA TYR A 249 31.26 5.37 5.66
C TYR A 249 32.49 4.46 5.57
N ASP A 250 32.97 3.98 6.72
CA ASP A 250 34.19 3.17 6.83
C ASP A 250 34.05 1.74 6.25
N GLY A 251 32.82 1.24 6.13
CA GLY A 251 32.57 -0.10 5.64
C GLY A 251 31.10 -0.39 5.36
N PHE A 252 30.87 -1.45 4.60
CA PHE A 252 29.53 -1.93 4.25
C PHE A 252 28.80 -2.47 5.48
N ARG A 253 27.49 -2.20 5.56
CA ARG A 253 26.60 -2.91 6.49
C ARG A 253 26.30 -4.32 5.98
N SER A 254 25.72 -5.15 6.84
CA SER A 254 25.31 -6.51 6.51
C SER A 254 24.54 -6.57 5.18
N LEU A 255 24.89 -7.56 4.34
CA LEU A 255 24.34 -7.83 3.00
C LEU A 255 24.68 -6.81 1.89
N GLN A 256 25.11 -5.59 2.20
CA GLN A 256 25.35 -4.57 1.17
C GLN A 256 26.45 -4.99 0.19
N ALA A 257 27.56 -5.54 0.70
CA ALA A 257 28.68 -5.99 -0.13
C ALA A 257 28.24 -7.11 -1.10
N ASP A 258 27.48 -8.09 -0.62
CA ASP A 258 27.00 -9.20 -1.44
C ASP A 258 26.04 -8.73 -2.53
N ILE A 259 25.12 -7.82 -2.19
CA ILE A 259 24.19 -7.22 -3.14
C ILE A 259 24.97 -6.44 -4.20
N ILE A 260 25.86 -5.52 -3.78
CA ILE A 260 26.65 -4.70 -4.71
C ILE A 260 27.49 -5.59 -5.62
N GLN A 261 28.14 -6.62 -5.08
CA GLN A 261 28.93 -7.56 -5.87
C GLN A 261 28.08 -8.31 -6.90
N ASN A 262 26.84 -8.68 -6.57
CA ASN A 262 25.91 -9.28 -7.54
C ASN A 262 25.58 -8.31 -8.67
N VAL A 263 25.26 -7.06 -8.33
CA VAL A 263 24.92 -6.02 -9.32
C VAL A 263 26.13 -5.70 -10.20
N LEU A 264 27.35 -5.57 -9.63
CA LEU A 264 28.60 -5.36 -10.39
C LEU A 264 28.90 -6.51 -11.35
N ASN A 265 28.54 -7.74 -10.96
CA ASN A 265 28.62 -8.93 -11.82
C ASN A 265 27.47 -9.03 -12.84
N ARG A 266 26.65 -7.98 -12.98
CA ARG A 266 25.50 -7.90 -13.91
C ARG A 266 24.47 -9.02 -13.69
N ARG A 267 24.25 -9.40 -12.43
CA ARG A 267 23.21 -10.37 -12.04
C ARG A 267 21.93 -9.66 -11.65
N ASP A 268 20.80 -10.17 -12.13
CA ASP A 268 19.49 -9.78 -11.63
C ASP A 268 19.42 -10.05 -10.12
N THR A 269 19.16 -9.02 -9.34
CA THR A 269 19.30 -9.07 -7.88
C THR A 269 18.03 -8.55 -7.22
N LEU A 270 17.34 -9.41 -6.48
CA LEU A 270 16.27 -9.03 -5.57
C LEU A 270 16.85 -8.94 -4.15
N ALA A 271 16.79 -7.75 -3.55
CA ALA A 271 17.24 -7.51 -2.19
C ALA A 271 16.08 -7.01 -1.32
N ILE A 272 15.76 -7.75 -0.26
CA ILE A 272 14.78 -7.36 0.75
C ILE A 272 15.56 -6.96 1.99
N MET A 273 15.50 -5.68 2.36
CA MET A 273 16.24 -5.17 3.52
C MET A 273 15.35 -4.25 4.36
N PRO A 274 15.50 -4.22 5.70
CA PRO A 274 14.70 -3.36 6.58
C PRO A 274 15.03 -1.87 6.38
N THR A 275 14.17 -0.96 6.85
CA THR A 275 14.45 0.49 6.84
C THR A 275 15.73 0.78 7.64
N GLY A 276 16.52 1.78 7.21
CA GLY A 276 17.80 2.12 7.86
C GLY A 276 18.97 1.16 7.58
N SER A 277 18.76 0.04 6.89
CA SER A 277 19.85 -0.89 6.48
C SER A 277 20.75 -0.36 5.36
N GLY A 278 20.43 0.80 4.78
CA GLY A 278 21.22 1.41 3.71
C GLY A 278 20.97 0.81 2.32
N LYS A 279 19.74 0.38 2.03
CA LYS A 279 19.28 -0.06 0.69
C LYS A 279 19.73 0.87 -0.44
N SER A 280 19.70 2.18 -0.20
CA SER A 280 20.03 3.17 -1.23
C SER A 280 21.47 3.04 -1.75
N LEU A 281 22.41 2.73 -0.87
CA LEU A 281 23.81 2.51 -1.25
C LEU A 281 23.97 1.32 -2.20
N CYS A 282 23.08 0.33 -2.13
CA CYS A 282 23.12 -0.87 -2.98
C CYS A 282 22.81 -0.58 -4.45
N TYR A 283 22.16 0.53 -4.78
CA TYR A 283 21.98 0.98 -6.18
C TYR A 283 22.79 2.23 -6.50
N GLN A 284 23.07 3.11 -5.53
CA GLN A 284 23.85 4.34 -5.75
C GLN A 284 25.33 4.04 -6.06
N ILE A 285 25.96 3.10 -5.35
CA ILE A 285 27.36 2.75 -5.60
C ILE A 285 27.53 2.10 -6.98
N PRO A 286 26.73 1.09 -7.37
CA PRO A 286 26.78 0.58 -8.74
C PRO A 286 26.48 1.65 -9.79
N ALA A 287 25.56 2.58 -9.54
CA ALA A 287 25.25 3.67 -10.47
C ALA A 287 26.45 4.58 -10.75
N LEU A 288 27.35 4.75 -9.79
CA LEU A 288 28.58 5.53 -9.93
C LEU A 288 29.72 4.74 -10.61
N LEU A 289 29.68 3.41 -10.53
CA LEU A 289 30.70 2.53 -11.11
C LEU A 289 30.38 2.10 -12.54
N PHE A 290 29.10 1.91 -12.89
CA PHE A 290 28.72 1.53 -14.24
C PHE A 290 28.85 2.70 -15.22
N PRO A 291 29.39 2.45 -16.42
CA PRO A 291 29.30 3.45 -17.48
C PRO A 291 27.84 3.56 -17.98
N GLY A 292 27.39 4.79 -18.22
CA GLY A 292 26.09 5.08 -18.82
C GLY A 292 25.03 5.62 -17.84
N LEU A 293 23.78 5.59 -18.28
CA LEU A 293 22.65 6.10 -17.50
C LEU A 293 22.13 5.01 -16.56
N THR A 294 22.02 5.33 -15.27
CA THR A 294 21.28 4.51 -14.30
C THR A 294 19.90 5.13 -14.05
N VAL A 295 18.84 4.33 -14.14
CA VAL A 295 17.48 4.74 -13.83
C VAL A 295 17.08 4.14 -12.48
N VAL A 296 16.75 4.98 -11.52
CA VAL A 296 16.22 4.57 -10.21
C VAL A 296 14.76 4.94 -10.14
N VAL A 297 13.89 3.94 -9.98
CA VAL A 297 12.46 4.14 -9.78
C VAL A 297 12.20 4.08 -8.28
N SER A 298 11.94 5.24 -7.68
CA SER A 298 11.60 5.36 -6.26
C SER A 298 10.15 5.77 -6.13
N PRO A 299 9.25 4.90 -5.63
CA PRO A 299 7.87 5.27 -5.40
C PRO A 299 7.71 6.15 -4.14
N LEU A 300 8.78 6.75 -3.60
CA LEU A 300 8.76 7.43 -2.29
C LEU A 300 7.68 8.51 -2.21
N ILE A 301 7.49 9.31 -3.27
CA ILE A 301 6.43 10.32 -3.33
C ILE A 301 5.05 9.64 -3.32
N SER A 302 4.85 8.61 -4.14
CA SER A 302 3.61 7.82 -4.14
C SER A 302 3.34 7.17 -2.78
N LEU A 303 4.38 6.73 -2.07
CA LEU A 303 4.28 6.05 -0.78
C LEU A 303 4.04 7.03 0.38
N MET A 304 4.65 8.21 0.33
CA MET A 304 4.40 9.30 1.26
C MET A 304 3.01 9.90 1.02
N GLU A 305 2.60 10.09 -0.23
CA GLU A 305 1.24 10.51 -0.59
C GLU A 305 0.22 9.48 -0.13
N ASP A 306 0.45 8.18 -0.32
CA ASP A 306 -0.42 7.13 0.20
C ASP A 306 -0.51 7.15 1.74
N GLN A 307 0.62 7.37 2.43
CA GLN A 307 0.63 7.49 3.89
C GLN A 307 -0.10 8.75 4.38
N VAL A 308 0.13 9.90 3.75
CA VAL A 308 -0.53 11.17 4.06
C VAL A 308 -2.01 11.08 3.74
N MET A 309 -2.40 10.46 2.63
CA MET A 309 -3.80 10.20 2.29
C MET A 309 -4.46 9.30 3.33
N GLN A 310 -3.83 8.19 3.73
CA GLN A 310 -4.36 7.31 4.78
C GLN A 310 -4.53 8.04 6.12
N LEU A 311 -3.58 8.90 6.50
CA LEU A 311 -3.66 9.71 7.72
C LEU A 311 -4.76 10.78 7.63
N ARG A 312 -4.88 11.47 6.50
CA ARG A 312 -5.94 12.45 6.26
C ARG A 312 -7.32 11.79 6.22
N GLU A 313 -7.44 10.59 5.67
CA GLU A 313 -8.67 9.78 5.70
C GLU A 313 -9.05 9.39 7.13
N ALA A 314 -8.05 9.10 7.98
CA ALA A 314 -8.20 8.90 9.42
C ALA A 314 -8.42 10.21 10.20
N GLN A 315 -8.58 11.36 9.52
CA GLN A 315 -8.74 12.71 10.09
C GLN A 315 -7.56 13.14 10.97
N VAL A 316 -6.40 12.52 10.79
CA VAL A 316 -5.15 12.94 11.41
C VAL A 316 -4.52 13.99 10.50
N THR A 317 -4.20 15.16 11.06
CA THR A 317 -3.49 16.20 10.32
C THR A 317 -2.12 15.69 9.91
N ALA A 318 -1.92 15.49 8.61
CA ALA A 318 -0.66 15.06 8.01
C ALA A 318 -0.37 15.95 6.79
N VAL A 319 0.88 16.40 6.68
CA VAL A 319 1.38 17.29 5.62
C VAL A 319 2.43 16.56 4.82
#